data_AF-A0A8W8K8S3-F1
#
_entry.id   AF-A0A8W8K8S3-F1
#
_cell.length_a   1.000
_cell.length_b   1.000
_cell.length_c   1.000
_cell.angle_alpha   90.00
_cell.angle_beta   90.00
_cell.angle_gamma   90.00
#
_symmetry.space_group_name_H-M   'P 1'
#
loop_
_entity.id
_entity.type
_entity.pdbx_description
1 polymer ?
#
loop_
_entity_poly.entity_id
_entity_poly.type
_entity_poly.pdbx_seq_one_letter_code
_entity_poly.pdbx_strand_id
1 'polypeptide(L)'
;MEQKKQLDLLDQEGRITSELTALGAQCRGERHEQVITRQREALAELRLRCKNLEQAKPPLPTQDQALQQVIMLKKELAEIKANQALSENSELSSGLEREVSRARGMLGSVNAEADMERSAHRETMDALDASESSYITLLRAMASCLEMESVDGLRPIGHIPKDERERLLVERENTCQILANRIKVLLERIARKEELLQGYERDLAKLRQAQELANRNSTQVENLANDVKSRTEETQYLRESLSRTRDRLDQEKRLNKAIKQRKTFHLENERLHQQQVPASHHCKEEDIFGKSSARRKASKDSLRRKNYEISTLKKELCSKEQSLYDTENRLYMIENTVGMERKREQEIIES
;
A
#
# COMPACT_ATOMS: atom_id res chain seq x y z
N MET A 1 7.53 5.74 -50.97
CA MET A 1 7.89 6.52 -49.76
C MET A 1 6.64 6.78 -48.91
N GLU A 2 5.57 7.32 -49.51
CA GLU A 2 4.34 7.65 -48.76
C GLU A 2 3.54 6.43 -48.28
N GLN A 3 3.43 5.38 -49.10
CA GLN A 3 2.82 4.11 -48.68
C GLN A 3 3.56 3.43 -47.52
N LYS A 4 4.90 3.55 -47.48
CA LYS A 4 5.70 2.99 -46.38
C LYS A 4 5.44 3.74 -45.07
N LYS A 5 5.32 5.07 -45.15
CA LYS A 5 5.02 5.93 -44.01
C LYS A 5 3.61 5.73 -43.46
N GLN A 6 2.64 5.45 -44.33
CA GLN A 6 1.28 5.07 -43.93
C GLN A 6 1.24 3.69 -43.27
N LEU A 7 2.04 2.74 -43.76
CA LEU A 7 2.15 1.42 -43.16
C LEU A 7 2.80 1.49 -41.76
N ASP A 8 3.84 2.32 -41.60
CA ASP A 8 4.50 2.54 -40.30
C ASP A 8 3.56 3.17 -39.26
N LEU A 9 2.66 4.09 -39.69
CA LEU A 9 1.66 4.71 -38.81
C LEU A 9 0.58 3.71 -38.37
N LEU A 10 0.09 2.87 -39.30
CA LEU A 10 -0.86 1.80 -38.98
C LEU A 10 -0.26 0.77 -38.01
N ASP A 11 1.01 0.41 -38.19
CA ASP A 11 1.74 -0.46 -37.26
C ASP A 11 1.90 0.18 -35.88
N GLN A 12 2.12 1.50 -35.83
CA GLN A 12 2.27 2.24 -34.58
C GLN A 12 0.95 2.38 -33.83
N GLU A 13 -0.15 2.66 -34.53
CA GLU A 13 -1.50 2.65 -33.96
C GLU A 13 -1.91 1.25 -33.48
N GLY A 14 -1.56 0.20 -34.24
CA GLY A 14 -1.77 -1.18 -33.84
C GLY A 14 -1.03 -1.54 -32.55
N ARG A 15 0.21 -1.07 -32.38
CA ARG A 15 0.98 -1.25 -31.14
C ARG A 15 0.35 -0.52 -29.95
N ILE A 16 -0.02 0.75 -30.13
CA ILE A 16 -0.66 1.56 -29.08
C ILE A 16 -1.97 0.91 -28.62
N THR A 17 -2.78 0.43 -29.56
CA THR A 17 -4.06 -0.23 -29.25
C THR A 17 -3.85 -1.55 -28.50
N SER A 18 -2.82 -2.31 -28.88
CA SER A 18 -2.43 -3.55 -28.20
C SER A 18 -1.94 -3.28 -26.77
N GLU A 19 -1.10 -2.26 -26.58
CA GLU A 19 -0.57 -1.85 -25.27
C GLU A 19 -1.69 -1.37 -24.33
N LEU A 20 -2.63 -0.55 -24.82
CA LEU A 20 -3.79 -0.11 -24.02
C LEU A 20 -4.73 -1.26 -23.65
N THR A 21 -4.91 -2.23 -24.55
CA THR A 21 -5.71 -3.43 -24.28
C THR A 21 -5.03 -4.32 -23.24
N ALA A 22 -3.71 -4.49 -23.32
CA ALA A 22 -2.91 -5.22 -22.35
C ALA A 22 -2.95 -4.55 -20.96
N LEU A 23 -2.80 -3.22 -20.90
CA LEU A 23 -2.92 -2.45 -19.66
C LEU A 23 -4.32 -2.58 -19.04
N GLY A 24 -5.37 -2.49 -19.86
CA GLY A 24 -6.75 -2.67 -19.42
C GLY A 24 -7.04 -4.07 -18.88
N ALA A 25 -6.44 -5.10 -19.49
CA ALA A 25 -6.51 -6.49 -19.01
C ALA A 25 -5.75 -6.67 -17.69
N GLN A 26 -4.57 -6.06 -17.56
CA GLN A 26 -3.76 -6.05 -16.34
C GLN A 26 -4.46 -5.32 -15.18
N CYS A 27 -5.04 -4.13 -15.41
CA CYS A 27 -5.79 -3.39 -14.40
C CYS A 27 -7.09 -4.08 -13.95
N ARG A 28 -7.66 -5.00 -14.76
CA ARG A 28 -8.74 -5.88 -14.32
C ARG A 28 -8.20 -7.06 -13.51
N GLY A 29 -7.13 -7.71 -13.99
CA GLY A 29 -6.48 -8.84 -13.31
C GLY A 29 -5.93 -8.48 -11.92
N GLU A 30 -5.21 -7.36 -11.79
CA GLU A 30 -4.61 -6.90 -10.53
C GLU A 30 -5.65 -6.57 -9.46
N ARG A 31 -6.82 -6.03 -9.85
CA ARG A 31 -7.93 -5.81 -8.91
C ARG A 31 -8.52 -7.12 -8.42
N HIS A 32 -8.62 -8.13 -9.28
CA HIS A 32 -9.06 -9.46 -8.86
C HIS A 32 -8.03 -10.14 -7.96
N GLU A 33 -6.75 -10.02 -8.26
CA GLU A 33 -5.67 -10.60 -7.46
C GLU A 33 -5.59 -9.95 -6.06
N GLN A 34 -5.76 -8.63 -5.97
CA GLN A 34 -5.89 -7.93 -4.69
C GLN A 34 -7.11 -8.40 -3.88
N VAL A 35 -8.26 -8.58 -4.53
CA VAL A 35 -9.47 -9.10 -3.86
C VAL A 35 -9.26 -10.55 -3.39
N ILE A 36 -8.67 -11.42 -4.21
CA ILE A 36 -8.36 -12.81 -3.85
C ILE A 36 -7.37 -12.85 -2.67
N THR A 37 -6.38 -11.97 -2.67
CA THR A 37 -5.38 -11.89 -1.59
C THR A 37 -6.04 -11.47 -0.29
N ARG A 38 -6.85 -10.40 -0.31
CA ARG A 38 -7.63 -9.96 0.87
C ARG A 38 -8.60 -11.04 1.36
N GLN A 39 -9.26 -11.77 0.45
CA GLN A 39 -10.13 -12.88 0.82
C GLN A 39 -9.36 -14.04 1.46
N ARG A 40 -8.16 -14.36 0.97
CA ARG A 40 -7.28 -15.38 1.57
C ARG A 40 -6.80 -14.97 2.96
N GLU A 41 -6.41 -13.71 3.15
CA GLU A 41 -6.01 -13.15 4.45
C GLU A 41 -7.16 -13.19 5.45
N ALA A 42 -8.35 -12.69 5.06
CA ALA A 42 -9.54 -12.73 5.90
C ALA A 42 -9.94 -14.17 6.29
N LEU A 43 -9.80 -15.13 5.37
CA LEU A 43 -10.07 -16.53 5.64
C LEU A 43 -9.04 -17.15 6.59
N ALA A 44 -7.76 -16.79 6.46
CA ALA A 44 -6.71 -17.24 7.36
C ALA A 44 -6.92 -16.69 8.79
N GLU A 45 -7.32 -15.43 8.90
CA GLU A 45 -7.66 -14.79 10.19
C GLU A 45 -8.87 -15.47 10.84
N LEU A 46 -9.93 -15.75 10.08
CA LEU A 46 -11.11 -16.47 10.58
C LEU A 46 -10.77 -17.88 11.08
N ARG A 47 -9.95 -18.62 10.34
CA ARG A 47 -9.48 -19.95 10.76
C ARG A 47 -8.66 -19.88 12.04
N LEU A 48 -7.79 -18.88 12.17
CA LEU A 48 -7.00 -18.68 13.39
C LEU A 48 -7.91 -18.33 14.58
N ARG A 49 -8.91 -17.47 14.38
CA ARG A 49 -9.88 -17.10 15.40
C ARG A 49 -10.73 -18.29 15.85
N CYS A 50 -11.20 -19.13 14.93
CA CYS A 50 -11.90 -20.38 15.27
C CYS A 50 -11.00 -21.33 16.06
N LYS A 51 -9.74 -21.52 15.65
CA LYS A 51 -8.78 -22.35 16.39
C LYS A 51 -8.53 -21.84 17.80
N ASN A 52 -8.41 -20.52 17.97
CA ASN A 52 -8.25 -19.90 19.29
C ASN A 52 -9.50 -20.08 20.15
N LEU A 53 -10.70 -19.99 19.56
CA LEU A 53 -11.96 -20.25 20.27
C LEU A 53 -12.12 -21.72 20.66
N GLU A 54 -11.66 -22.66 19.83
CA GLU A 54 -11.63 -24.09 20.17
C GLU A 54 -10.66 -24.38 21.32
N GLN A 55 -9.49 -23.73 21.34
CA GLN A 55 -8.50 -23.86 22.41
C GLN A 55 -8.93 -23.18 23.71
N ALA A 56 -9.67 -22.08 23.62
CA ALA A 56 -10.21 -21.34 24.77
C ALA A 56 -11.48 -21.98 25.34
N LYS A 57 -11.99 -23.06 24.74
CA LYS A 57 -13.17 -23.75 25.25
C LYS A 57 -12.77 -24.48 26.55
N PRO A 58 -13.38 -24.14 27.70
CA PRO A 58 -13.10 -24.86 28.93
C PRO A 58 -13.45 -26.34 28.71
N PRO A 59 -12.62 -27.27 29.24
CA PRO A 59 -12.89 -28.69 29.10
C PRO A 59 -14.28 -29.00 29.66
N LEU A 60 -15.04 -29.79 28.91
CA LEU A 60 -16.34 -30.28 29.38
C LEU A 60 -16.11 -30.99 30.72
N PRO A 61 -16.93 -30.70 31.75
CA PRO A 61 -16.79 -31.35 33.05
C PRO A 61 -16.80 -32.87 32.87
N THR A 62 -15.88 -33.55 33.53
CA THR A 62 -15.89 -35.02 33.53
C THR A 62 -17.18 -35.51 34.19
N GLN A 63 -17.59 -36.74 33.88
CA GLN A 63 -18.79 -37.34 34.46
C GLN A 63 -18.78 -37.26 36.00
N ASP A 64 -17.63 -37.47 36.63
CA ASP A 64 -17.45 -37.31 38.07
C ASP A 64 -17.60 -35.85 38.56
N GLN A 65 -17.03 -34.87 37.85
CA GLN A 65 -17.19 -33.45 38.20
C GLN A 65 -18.66 -33.00 38.08
N ALA A 66 -19.37 -33.47 37.05
CA ALA A 66 -20.80 -33.21 36.89
C ALA A 66 -21.62 -33.89 37.99
N LEU A 67 -21.31 -35.13 38.35
CA LEU A 67 -21.93 -35.85 39.47
C LEU A 67 -21.70 -35.11 40.80
N GLN A 68 -20.50 -34.61 41.03
CA GLN A 68 -20.15 -33.89 42.26
C GLN A 68 -20.88 -32.55 42.37
N GLN A 69 -21.04 -31.81 41.25
CA GLN A 69 -21.91 -30.63 41.20
C GLN A 69 -23.39 -30.97 41.49
N VAL A 70 -23.90 -32.06 40.92
CA VAL A 70 -25.28 -32.52 41.20
C VAL A 70 -25.46 -32.91 42.66
N ILE A 71 -24.46 -33.52 43.30
CA ILE A 71 -24.47 -33.84 44.72
C ILE A 71 -24.50 -32.57 45.57
N MET A 72 -23.69 -31.56 45.24
CA MET A 72 -23.70 -30.27 45.94
C MET A 72 -25.06 -29.58 45.82
N LEU A 73 -25.62 -29.50 44.60
CA LEU A 73 -26.94 -28.91 44.36
C LEU A 73 -28.06 -29.66 45.10
N LYS A 74 -27.98 -30.99 45.19
CA LYS A 74 -28.93 -31.79 45.98
C LYS A 74 -28.81 -31.51 47.49
N LYS A 75 -27.58 -31.27 47.98
CA LYS A 75 -27.32 -30.91 49.37
C LYS A 75 -27.89 -29.53 49.69
N GLU A 76 -27.65 -28.55 48.82
CA GLU A 76 -28.21 -27.19 48.93
C GLU A 76 -29.75 -27.21 48.88
N LEU A 77 -30.34 -27.99 47.98
CA LEU A 77 -31.80 -28.17 47.93
C LEU A 77 -32.37 -28.81 49.20
N ALA A 78 -31.66 -29.77 49.79
CA ALA A 78 -32.06 -30.38 51.05
C ALA A 78 -31.96 -29.38 52.22
N GLU A 79 -30.93 -28.54 52.23
CA GLU A 79 -30.73 -27.48 53.22
C GLU A 79 -31.79 -26.38 53.10
N ILE A 80 -32.12 -25.95 51.88
CA ILE A 80 -33.22 -25.00 51.63
C ILE A 80 -34.56 -25.58 52.10
N LYS A 81 -34.84 -26.85 51.81
CA LYS A 81 -36.07 -27.52 52.29
C LYS A 81 -36.11 -27.65 53.82
N ALA A 82 -34.99 -27.96 54.45
CA ALA A 82 -34.90 -28.01 55.91
C ALA A 82 -35.13 -26.63 56.54
N ASN A 83 -34.56 -25.57 55.95
CA ASN A 83 -34.75 -24.20 56.40
C ASN A 83 -36.20 -23.72 56.20
N GLN A 84 -36.85 -24.11 55.11
CA GLN A 84 -38.29 -23.84 54.89
C GLN A 84 -39.17 -24.56 55.93
N ALA A 85 -38.90 -25.83 56.22
CA ALA A 85 -39.65 -26.58 57.24
C ALA A 85 -39.45 -26.01 58.67
N LEU A 86 -38.27 -25.45 58.96
CA LEU A 86 -38.00 -24.75 60.22
C LEU A 86 -38.71 -23.39 60.28
N SER A 87 -38.81 -22.69 59.15
CA SER A 87 -39.55 -21.43 59.03
C SER A 87 -41.06 -21.63 59.22
N GLU A 88 -41.65 -22.64 58.57
CA GLU A 88 -43.09 -22.93 58.67
C GLU A 88 -43.50 -23.39 60.08
N ASN A 89 -42.63 -24.13 60.80
CA ASN A 89 -42.86 -24.47 62.21
C ASN A 89 -42.71 -23.26 63.15
N SER A 90 -41.85 -22.29 62.82
CA SER A 90 -41.66 -21.07 63.61
C SER A 90 -42.88 -20.15 63.55
N GLU A 91 -43.55 -20.05 62.40
CA GLU A 91 -44.76 -19.24 62.22
C GLU A 91 -45.96 -19.82 62.97
N LEU A 92 -46.12 -21.15 63.00
CA LEU A 92 -47.20 -21.83 63.73
C LEU A 92 -46.97 -21.87 65.26
N SER A 93 -45.72 -21.97 65.73
CA SER A 93 -45.39 -21.95 67.17
C SER A 93 -45.52 -20.55 67.77
N SER A 94 -45.11 -19.51 67.02
CA SER A 94 -45.00 -18.16 67.59
C SER A 94 -46.34 -17.47 67.85
N GLY A 95 -47.42 -17.88 67.18
CA GLY A 95 -48.77 -17.35 67.40
C GLY A 95 -49.41 -17.86 68.69
N LEU A 96 -49.38 -19.18 68.89
CA LEU A 96 -50.04 -19.83 70.03
C LEU A 96 -49.25 -19.64 71.34
N GLU A 97 -47.91 -19.67 71.30
CA GLU A 97 -47.07 -19.43 72.49
C GLU A 97 -47.14 -17.97 72.99
N ARG A 98 -47.26 -16.98 72.08
CA ARG A 98 -47.41 -15.57 72.46
C ARG A 98 -48.75 -15.24 73.10
N GLU A 99 -49.80 -15.97 72.76
CA GLU A 99 -51.15 -15.76 73.31
C GLU A 99 -51.28 -16.42 74.69
N VAL A 100 -50.73 -17.62 74.86
CA VAL A 100 -50.69 -18.34 76.14
C VAL A 100 -49.76 -17.64 77.15
N SER A 101 -48.64 -17.07 76.71
CA SER A 101 -47.70 -16.34 77.58
C SER A 101 -48.25 -14.99 78.05
N ARG A 102 -49.02 -14.28 77.21
CA ARG A 102 -49.72 -13.05 77.59
C ARG A 102 -50.87 -13.30 78.58
N ALA A 103 -51.62 -14.39 78.39
CA ALA A 103 -52.72 -14.76 79.28
C ALA A 103 -52.26 -15.22 80.68
N ARG A 104 -51.02 -15.70 80.83
CA ARG A 104 -50.46 -16.20 82.10
C ARG A 104 -49.66 -15.16 82.91
N GLY A 105 -49.54 -13.91 82.44
CA GLY A 105 -48.78 -12.88 83.15
C GLY A 105 -47.29 -13.23 83.34
N MET A 106 -46.77 -14.18 82.56
CA MET A 106 -45.37 -14.60 82.62
C MET A 106 -44.59 -13.79 81.59
N LEU A 107 -44.02 -12.69 82.07
CA LEU A 107 -42.93 -11.93 81.48
C LEU A 107 -43.22 -11.26 80.12
N GLY A 108 -43.57 -9.98 80.19
CA GLY A 108 -43.30 -9.06 79.08
C GLY A 108 -41.81 -8.98 78.81
N SER A 109 -41.44 -8.91 77.54
CA SER A 109 -40.34 -8.11 76.98
C SER A 109 -39.40 -7.41 77.99
N VAL A 110 -38.51 -8.14 78.65
CA VAL A 110 -37.39 -7.53 79.41
C VAL A 110 -36.10 -7.49 78.57
N ASN A 111 -36.01 -8.27 77.48
CA ASN A 111 -34.78 -8.43 76.72
C ASN A 111 -34.84 -7.98 75.24
N ALA A 112 -35.96 -7.43 74.75
CA ALA A 112 -36.07 -7.03 73.35
C ALA A 112 -35.00 -5.99 72.94
N GLU A 113 -34.66 -5.06 73.85
CA GLU A 113 -33.62 -4.06 73.63
C GLU A 113 -32.21 -4.68 73.59
N ALA A 114 -31.92 -5.62 74.49
CA ALA A 114 -30.67 -6.38 74.50
C ALA A 114 -30.55 -7.33 73.29
N ASP A 115 -31.66 -7.88 72.80
CA ASP A 115 -31.69 -8.71 71.59
C ASP A 115 -31.46 -7.87 70.33
N MET A 116 -32.03 -6.65 70.26
CA MET A 116 -31.73 -5.69 69.19
C MET A 116 -30.26 -5.24 69.23
N GLU A 117 -29.71 -4.94 70.41
CA GLU A 117 -28.30 -4.56 70.56
C GLU A 117 -27.35 -5.70 70.15
N ARG A 118 -27.65 -6.94 70.55
CA ARG A 118 -26.91 -8.14 70.10
C ARG A 118 -27.00 -8.32 68.58
N SER A 119 -28.17 -8.09 67.99
CA SER A 119 -28.36 -8.17 66.54
C SER A 119 -27.56 -7.11 65.80
N ALA A 120 -27.61 -5.86 66.26
CA ALA A 120 -26.86 -4.74 65.67
C ALA A 120 -25.34 -4.95 65.79
N HIS A 121 -24.87 -5.49 66.93
CA HIS A 121 -23.47 -5.84 67.10
C HIS A 121 -23.05 -6.96 66.14
N ARG A 122 -23.89 -7.99 65.96
CA ARG A 122 -23.60 -9.07 65.01
C ARG A 122 -23.55 -8.54 63.58
N GLU A 123 -24.52 -7.72 63.17
CA GLU A 123 -24.55 -7.11 61.85
C GLU A 123 -23.33 -6.22 61.59
N THR A 124 -22.90 -5.44 62.59
CA THR A 124 -21.67 -4.64 62.50
C THR A 124 -20.43 -5.51 62.31
N MET A 125 -20.35 -6.64 63.02
CA MET A 125 -19.24 -7.58 62.89
C MET A 125 -19.21 -8.21 61.49
N ASP A 126 -20.36 -8.67 61.01
CA ASP A 126 -20.50 -9.26 59.67
C ASP A 126 -20.12 -8.26 58.57
N ALA A 127 -20.50 -6.99 58.72
CA ALA A 127 -20.14 -5.93 57.79
C ALA A 127 -18.62 -5.65 57.76
N LEU A 128 -17.95 -5.67 58.93
CA LEU A 128 -16.49 -5.51 59.02
C LEU A 128 -15.75 -6.71 58.41
N ASP A 129 -16.22 -7.93 58.67
CA ASP A 129 -15.64 -9.16 58.10
C ASP A 129 -15.79 -9.19 56.57
N ALA A 130 -16.93 -8.73 56.04
CA ALA A 130 -17.16 -8.58 54.61
C ALA A 130 -16.24 -7.52 53.97
N SER A 131 -16.04 -6.39 54.64
CA SER A 131 -15.11 -5.33 54.21
C SER A 131 -13.68 -5.85 54.17
N GLU A 132 -13.23 -6.55 55.21
CA GLU A 132 -11.89 -7.15 55.29
C GLU A 132 -11.69 -8.22 54.21
N SER A 133 -12.67 -9.10 54.00
CA SER A 133 -12.62 -10.12 52.95
C SER A 133 -12.48 -9.49 51.56
N SER A 134 -13.15 -8.37 51.31
CA SER A 134 -13.05 -7.61 50.07
C SER A 134 -11.67 -6.98 49.90
N TYR A 135 -11.11 -6.40 50.97
CA TYR A 135 -9.74 -5.86 50.97
C TYR A 135 -8.70 -6.93 50.65
N ILE A 136 -8.76 -8.09 51.31
CA ILE A 136 -7.82 -9.21 51.06
C ILE A 136 -7.95 -9.71 49.62
N THR A 137 -9.17 -9.79 49.09
CA THR A 137 -9.42 -10.19 47.69
C THR A 137 -8.80 -9.20 46.71
N LEU A 138 -8.99 -7.89 46.94
CA LEU A 138 -8.37 -6.84 46.15
C LEU A 138 -6.85 -6.94 46.20
N LEU A 139 -6.28 -7.14 47.39
CA LEU A 139 -4.85 -7.22 47.59
C LEU A 139 -4.21 -8.39 46.82
N ARG A 140 -4.86 -9.56 46.85
CA ARG A 140 -4.44 -10.73 46.04
C ARG A 140 -4.55 -10.47 44.54
N ALA A 141 -5.63 -9.82 44.10
CA ALA A 141 -5.80 -9.48 42.70
C ALA A 141 -4.72 -8.52 42.22
N MET A 142 -4.41 -7.47 43.00
CA MET A 142 -3.33 -6.53 42.70
C MET A 142 -1.96 -7.21 42.67
N ALA A 143 -1.66 -8.08 43.63
CA ALA A 143 -0.44 -8.86 43.68
C ALA A 143 -0.26 -9.71 42.41
N SER A 144 -1.32 -10.41 42.00
CA SER A 144 -1.35 -11.23 40.78
C SER A 144 -1.12 -10.38 39.53
N CYS A 145 -1.84 -9.26 39.39
CA CYS A 145 -1.68 -8.33 38.26
C CYS A 145 -0.27 -7.72 38.17
N LEU A 146 0.41 -7.55 39.31
CA LEU A 146 1.77 -7.02 39.38
C LEU A 146 2.85 -8.11 39.34
N GLU A 147 2.44 -9.36 39.11
CA GLU A 147 3.29 -10.56 39.03
C GLU A 147 4.16 -10.73 40.29
N MET A 148 3.56 -10.52 41.47
CA MET A 148 4.22 -10.78 42.75
C MET A 148 4.09 -12.26 43.14
N GLU A 149 5.20 -12.87 43.55
CA GLU A 149 5.23 -14.28 43.98
C GLU A 149 4.46 -14.52 45.29
N SER A 150 4.54 -13.60 46.23
CA SER A 150 3.84 -13.67 47.52
C SER A 150 3.55 -12.28 48.08
N VAL A 151 2.52 -12.19 48.90
CA VAL A 151 2.13 -10.96 49.60
C VAL A 151 1.74 -11.28 51.04
N ASP A 152 2.31 -10.53 51.97
CA ASP A 152 2.06 -10.66 53.41
C ASP A 152 0.82 -9.86 53.82
N GLY A 153 0.34 -10.06 55.06
CA GLY A 153 -0.80 -9.32 55.59
C GLY A 153 -2.19 -9.83 55.14
N LEU A 154 -2.24 -11.01 54.51
CA LEU A 154 -3.48 -11.64 54.00
C LEU A 154 -4.31 -12.35 55.08
N ARG A 155 -3.86 -12.36 56.33
CA ARG A 155 -4.60 -12.96 57.45
C ARG A 155 -5.73 -12.03 57.88
N PRO A 156 -6.93 -12.55 58.24
CA PRO A 156 -7.96 -11.74 58.88
C PRO A 156 -7.49 -11.15 60.20
N ILE A 157 -7.92 -9.93 60.51
CA ILE A 157 -7.60 -9.20 61.75
C ILE A 157 -8.56 -9.55 62.88
N GLY A 158 -9.68 -10.21 62.55
CA GLY A 158 -10.65 -10.69 63.52
C GLY A 158 -10.03 -11.65 64.54
N HIS A 159 -10.39 -11.45 65.81
CA HIS A 159 -10.09 -12.38 66.92
C HIS A 159 -8.60 -12.64 67.23
N ILE A 160 -7.65 -11.84 66.70
CA ILE A 160 -6.23 -11.92 67.07
C ILE A 160 -5.87 -10.96 68.23
N PRO A 161 -4.87 -11.30 69.07
CA PRO A 161 -4.33 -10.44 70.12
C PRO A 161 -3.89 -9.06 69.62
N LYS A 162 -3.84 -8.06 70.51
CA LYS A 162 -3.50 -6.67 70.15
C LYS A 162 -2.08 -6.53 69.58
N ASP A 163 -1.12 -7.25 70.14
CA ASP A 163 0.27 -7.27 69.67
C ASP A 163 0.40 -7.92 68.29
N GLU A 164 -0.33 -9.01 68.01
CA GLU A 164 -0.40 -9.59 66.67
C GLU A 164 -1.09 -8.65 65.66
N ARG A 165 -2.09 -7.90 66.12
CA ARG A 165 -2.80 -6.92 65.30
C ARG A 165 -1.89 -5.79 64.82
N GLU A 166 -1.08 -5.25 65.72
CA GLU A 166 -0.10 -4.21 65.37
C GLU A 166 0.93 -4.74 64.36
N ARG A 167 1.42 -5.96 64.55
CA ARG A 167 2.32 -6.61 63.57
C ARG A 167 1.66 -6.77 62.20
N LEU A 168 0.41 -7.25 62.17
CA LEU A 168 -0.33 -7.44 60.92
C LEU A 168 -0.58 -6.11 60.19
N LEU A 169 -0.84 -5.02 60.92
CA LEU A 169 -0.98 -3.69 60.32
C LEU A 169 0.32 -3.23 59.65
N VAL A 170 1.47 -3.45 60.29
CA VAL A 170 2.79 -3.17 59.71
C VAL A 170 3.04 -4.01 58.46
N GLU A 171 2.69 -5.29 58.46
CA GLU A 171 2.77 -6.16 57.27
C GLU A 171 1.92 -5.62 56.12
N ARG A 172 0.67 -5.24 56.40
CA ARG A 172 -0.25 -4.66 55.40
C ARG A 172 0.28 -3.35 54.83
N GLU A 173 0.80 -2.46 55.67
CA GLU A 173 1.39 -1.20 55.24
C GLU A 173 2.62 -1.43 54.35
N ASN A 174 3.53 -2.32 54.76
CA ASN A 174 4.70 -2.70 53.98
C ASN A 174 4.31 -3.30 52.62
N THR A 175 3.32 -4.19 52.60
CA THR A 175 2.77 -4.76 51.37
C THR A 175 2.24 -3.66 50.44
N CYS A 176 1.42 -2.73 50.95
CA CYS A 176 0.90 -1.61 50.17
C CYS A 176 2.03 -0.75 49.59
N GLN A 177 3.10 -0.52 50.37
CA GLN A 177 4.26 0.23 49.92
C GLN A 177 5.03 -0.49 48.81
N ILE A 178 5.21 -1.82 48.92
CA ILE A 178 5.86 -2.64 47.89
C ILE A 178 5.04 -2.60 46.59
N LEU A 179 3.72 -2.76 46.67
CA LEU A 179 2.81 -2.67 45.52
C LEU A 179 2.91 -1.30 44.84
N ALA A 180 2.86 -0.22 45.61
CA ALA A 180 2.99 1.14 45.09
C ALA A 180 4.35 1.38 44.41
N ASN A 181 5.43 0.91 45.02
CA ASN A 181 6.77 0.99 44.44
C ASN A 181 6.88 0.19 43.13
N ARG A 182 6.30 -1.02 43.09
CA ARG A 182 6.26 -1.86 41.89
C ARG A 182 5.53 -1.15 40.75
N ILE A 183 4.38 -0.55 41.03
CA ILE A 183 3.62 0.26 40.06
C ILE A 183 4.49 1.41 39.54
N LYS A 184 5.15 2.16 40.44
CA LYS A 184 6.02 3.28 40.05
C LYS A 184 7.14 2.85 39.12
N VAL A 185 7.84 1.75 39.44
CA VAL A 185 8.91 1.20 38.60
C VAL A 185 8.39 0.77 37.22
N LEU A 186 7.19 0.18 37.15
CA LEU A 186 6.56 -0.20 35.89
C LEU A 186 6.20 1.03 35.05
N LEU A 187 5.64 2.08 35.65
CA LEU A 187 5.34 3.34 34.97
C LEU A 187 6.61 3.99 34.38
N GLU A 188 7.68 4.08 35.16
CA GLU A 188 8.97 4.60 34.67
C GLU A 188 9.55 3.74 33.54
N ARG A 189 9.39 2.41 33.62
CA ARG A 189 9.82 1.50 32.55
C ARG A 189 9.01 1.70 31.26
N ILE A 190 7.71 1.95 31.38
CA ILE A 190 6.85 2.26 30.23
C ILE A 190 7.28 3.58 29.60
N ALA A 191 7.45 4.64 30.39
CA ALA A 191 7.88 5.95 29.89
C ALA A 191 9.21 5.87 29.12
N ARG A 192 10.20 5.14 29.65
CA ARG A 192 11.48 4.91 28.94
C ARG A 192 11.31 4.14 27.63
N LYS A 193 10.40 3.16 27.59
CA LYS A 193 10.11 2.40 26.36
C LYS A 193 9.41 3.28 25.32
N GLU A 194 8.49 4.14 25.74
CA GLU A 194 7.82 5.10 24.85
C GLU A 194 8.83 6.08 24.24
N GLU A 195 9.76 6.61 25.04
CA GLU A 195 10.84 7.49 24.55
C GLU A 195 11.73 6.77 23.52
N LEU A 196 12.08 5.51 23.78
CA LEU A 196 12.85 4.67 22.84
C LEU A 196 12.10 4.43 21.53
N LEU A 197 10.80 4.10 21.61
CA LEU A 197 9.95 3.91 20.44
C LEU A 197 9.86 5.20 19.61
N GLN A 198 9.69 6.34 20.26
CA GLN A 198 9.72 7.64 19.59
C GLN A 198 11.08 7.91 18.93
N GLY A 199 12.18 7.43 19.53
CA GLY A 199 13.51 7.41 18.91
C GLY A 199 13.52 6.63 17.59
N TYR A 200 13.02 5.40 17.60
CA TYR A 200 12.94 4.55 16.40
C TYR A 200 12.04 5.13 15.32
N GLU A 201 10.93 5.77 15.67
CA GLU A 201 10.06 6.46 14.70
C GLU A 201 10.81 7.59 13.97
N ARG A 202 11.61 8.38 14.69
CA ARG A 202 12.44 9.44 14.08
C ARG A 202 13.49 8.84 13.16
N ASP A 203 14.13 7.75 13.55
CA ASP A 203 15.16 7.12 12.73
C ASP A 203 14.57 6.43 11.49
N LEU A 204 13.37 5.84 11.59
CA LEU A 204 12.62 5.34 10.44
C LEU A 204 12.26 6.47 9.47
N ALA A 205 11.87 7.65 9.97
CA ALA A 205 11.62 8.81 9.11
C ALA A 205 12.88 9.25 8.35
N LYS A 206 14.03 9.33 9.04
CA LYS A 206 15.32 9.61 8.38
C LYS A 206 15.69 8.56 7.34
N LEU A 207 15.47 7.27 7.65
CA LEU A 207 15.77 6.18 6.73
C LEU A 207 14.93 6.27 5.46
N ARG A 208 13.63 6.59 5.59
CA ARG A 208 12.75 6.83 4.43
C ARG A 208 13.25 8.00 3.58
N GLN A 209 13.62 9.11 4.20
CA GLN A 209 14.19 10.26 3.49
C GLN A 209 15.49 9.89 2.75
N ALA A 210 16.38 9.13 3.41
CA ALA A 210 17.63 8.67 2.81
C ALA A 210 17.37 7.72 1.63
N GLN A 211 16.38 6.83 1.75
CA GLN A 211 15.97 5.92 0.67
C GLN A 211 15.42 6.70 -0.53
N GLU A 212 14.58 7.71 -0.31
CA GLU A 212 14.09 8.55 -1.40
C GLU A 212 15.23 9.30 -2.11
N LEU A 213 16.18 9.85 -1.35
CA LEU A 213 17.35 10.51 -1.92
C LEU A 213 18.20 9.52 -2.74
N ALA A 214 18.42 8.31 -2.22
CA ALA A 214 19.13 7.26 -2.94
C ALA A 214 18.44 6.87 -4.25
N ASN A 215 17.11 6.75 -4.25
CA ASN A 215 16.33 6.47 -5.45
C ASN A 215 16.47 7.60 -6.49
N ARG A 216 16.37 8.87 -6.05
CA ARG A 216 16.59 10.03 -6.94
C ARG A 216 18.00 10.05 -7.53
N ASN A 217 19.02 9.75 -6.72
CA ASN A 217 20.39 9.69 -7.21
C ASN A 217 20.58 8.51 -8.19
N SER A 218 19.95 7.37 -7.94
CA SER A 218 20.02 6.22 -8.84
C SER A 218 19.43 6.53 -10.21
N THR A 219 18.27 7.21 -10.28
CA THR A 219 17.68 7.60 -11.56
C THR A 219 18.53 8.64 -12.29
N GLN A 220 19.15 9.58 -11.58
CA GLN A 220 20.10 10.53 -12.18
C GLN A 220 21.31 9.81 -12.77
N VAL A 221 21.89 8.85 -12.05
CA VAL A 221 23.03 8.06 -12.54
C VAL A 221 22.65 7.23 -13.77
N GLU A 222 21.46 6.63 -13.78
CA GLU A 222 20.96 5.86 -14.93
C GLU A 222 20.76 6.76 -16.16
N ASN A 223 20.17 7.94 -15.98
CA ASN A 223 20.00 8.92 -17.07
C ASN A 223 21.36 9.35 -17.63
N LEU A 224 22.32 9.68 -16.77
CA LEU A 224 23.68 10.05 -17.21
C LEU A 224 24.38 8.89 -17.93
N ALA A 225 24.20 7.65 -17.48
CA ALA A 225 24.74 6.48 -18.15
C ALA A 225 24.16 6.30 -19.57
N ASN A 226 22.84 6.51 -19.72
CA ASN A 226 22.18 6.48 -21.02
C ASN A 226 22.66 7.61 -21.94
N ASP A 227 22.83 8.82 -21.43
CA ASP A 227 23.37 9.96 -22.19
C ASP A 227 24.79 9.69 -22.67
N VAL A 228 25.66 9.15 -21.80
CA VAL A 228 27.03 8.78 -22.15
C VAL A 228 27.03 7.72 -23.24
N LYS A 229 26.16 6.70 -23.14
CA LYS A 229 26.03 5.66 -24.16
C LYS A 229 25.60 6.24 -25.50
N SER A 230 24.54 7.07 -25.52
CA SER A 230 24.03 7.71 -26.73
C SER A 230 25.10 8.59 -27.41
N ARG A 231 25.81 9.42 -26.63
CA ARG A 231 26.91 10.25 -27.14
C ARG A 231 28.07 9.41 -27.67
N THR A 232 28.33 8.26 -27.06
CA THR A 232 29.37 7.33 -27.51
C THR A 232 29.01 6.73 -28.87
N GLU A 233 27.77 6.29 -29.03
CA GLU A 233 27.24 5.77 -30.31
C GLU A 233 27.28 6.85 -31.41
N GLU A 234 26.80 8.07 -31.11
CA GLU A 234 26.89 9.21 -32.05
C GLU A 234 28.35 9.50 -32.45
N THR A 235 29.25 9.54 -31.48
CA THR A 235 30.68 9.75 -31.74
C THR A 235 31.25 8.66 -32.64
N GLN A 236 30.85 7.41 -32.45
CA GLN A 236 31.25 6.30 -33.31
C GLN A 236 30.73 6.48 -34.73
N TYR A 237 29.44 6.79 -34.91
CA TYR A 237 28.85 7.05 -36.23
C TYR A 237 29.55 8.21 -36.96
N LEU A 238 29.85 9.30 -36.25
CA LEU A 238 30.57 10.44 -36.82
C LEU A 238 32.00 10.06 -37.25
N ARG A 239 32.72 9.27 -36.43
CA ARG A 239 34.06 8.76 -36.78
C ARG A 239 34.01 7.88 -38.03
N GLU A 240 33.04 6.98 -38.13
CA GLU A 240 32.87 6.11 -39.30
C GLU A 240 32.52 6.93 -40.56
N SER A 241 31.60 7.89 -40.46
CA SER A 241 31.24 8.78 -41.57
C SER A 241 32.44 9.62 -42.03
N LEU A 242 33.23 10.14 -41.08
CA LEU A 242 34.46 10.84 -41.37
C LEU A 242 35.50 9.94 -42.07
N SER A 243 35.63 8.68 -41.65
CA SER A 243 36.51 7.71 -42.33
C SER A 243 36.06 7.49 -43.77
N ARG A 244 34.77 7.22 -44.00
CA ARG A 244 34.21 6.99 -45.35
C ARG A 244 34.40 8.19 -46.27
N THR A 245 34.23 9.41 -45.76
CA THR A 245 34.43 10.64 -46.55
C THR A 245 35.90 10.87 -46.90
N ARG A 246 36.82 10.57 -45.97
CA ARG A 246 38.27 10.57 -46.24
C ARG A 246 38.64 9.55 -47.33
N ASP A 247 38.16 8.31 -47.23
CA ASP A 247 38.43 7.26 -48.21
C ASP A 247 37.93 7.64 -49.61
N ARG A 248 36.71 8.19 -49.71
CA ARG A 248 36.16 8.71 -50.97
C ARG A 248 37.01 9.85 -51.54
N LEU A 249 37.41 10.80 -50.70
CA LEU A 249 38.26 11.91 -51.12
C LEU A 249 39.61 11.41 -51.65
N ASP A 250 40.21 10.42 -50.99
CA ASP A 250 41.49 9.85 -51.44
C ASP A 250 41.34 9.04 -52.73
N GLN A 251 40.23 8.32 -52.93
CA GLN A 251 39.91 7.69 -54.21
C GLN A 251 39.76 8.73 -55.33
N GLU A 252 39.02 9.81 -55.10
CA GLU A 252 38.86 10.91 -56.06
C GLU A 252 40.20 11.57 -56.39
N LYS A 253 41.08 11.79 -55.41
CA LYS A 253 42.44 12.29 -55.65
C LYS A 253 43.24 11.35 -56.55
N ARG A 254 43.18 10.03 -56.31
CA ARG A 254 43.86 9.02 -57.14
C ARG A 254 43.32 9.01 -58.57
N LEU A 255 42.00 8.99 -58.74
CA LEU A 255 41.34 9.04 -60.04
C LEU A 255 41.69 10.32 -60.81
N ASN A 256 41.64 11.48 -60.14
CA ASN A 256 42.04 12.75 -60.75
C ASN A 256 43.50 12.76 -61.18
N LYS A 257 44.41 12.16 -60.39
CA LYS A 257 45.82 12.00 -60.77
C LYS A 257 45.96 11.13 -62.02
N ALA A 258 45.27 9.98 -62.08
CA ALA A 258 45.27 9.10 -63.25
C ALA A 258 44.67 9.77 -64.50
N ILE A 259 43.57 10.51 -64.36
CA ILE A 259 42.97 11.29 -65.46
C ILE A 259 43.95 12.35 -65.96
N LYS A 260 44.63 13.08 -65.07
CA LYS A 260 45.65 14.07 -65.45
C LYS A 260 46.77 13.40 -66.25
N GLN A 261 47.30 12.27 -65.77
CA GLN A 261 48.34 11.50 -66.46
C GLN A 261 47.89 10.98 -67.82
N ARG A 262 46.65 10.48 -67.94
CA ARG A 262 46.09 10.00 -69.21
C ARG A 262 45.84 11.15 -70.18
N LYS A 263 45.35 12.30 -69.71
CA LYS A 263 45.18 13.50 -70.53
C LYS A 263 46.51 14.01 -71.05
N THR A 264 47.55 14.08 -70.22
CA THR A 264 48.89 14.48 -70.67
C THR A 264 49.43 13.51 -71.74
N PHE A 265 49.27 12.20 -71.54
CA PHE A 265 49.65 11.20 -72.54
C PHE A 265 48.85 11.34 -73.84
N HIS A 266 47.55 11.59 -73.75
CA HIS A 266 46.69 11.72 -74.93
C HIS A 266 46.94 13.03 -75.69
N LEU A 267 47.25 14.14 -75.01
CA LEU A 267 47.66 15.40 -75.63
C LEU A 267 49.04 15.29 -76.29
N GLU A 268 49.95 14.53 -75.70
CA GLU A 268 51.26 14.22 -76.30
C GLU A 268 51.10 13.33 -77.54
N ASN A 269 50.24 12.31 -77.48
CA ASN A 269 49.92 11.45 -78.61
C ASN A 269 49.11 12.17 -79.71
N GLU A 270 48.18 13.06 -79.34
CA GLU A 270 47.48 13.93 -80.30
C GLU A 270 48.43 14.94 -80.95
N ARG A 271 49.43 15.47 -80.22
CA ARG A 271 50.48 16.28 -80.85
C ARG A 271 51.27 15.50 -81.89
N LEU A 272 51.56 14.22 -81.62
CA LEU A 272 52.21 13.33 -82.58
C LEU A 272 51.30 13.02 -83.79
N HIS A 273 50.00 12.83 -83.58
CA HIS A 273 49.03 12.59 -84.67
C HIS A 273 48.62 13.85 -85.46
N GLN A 274 48.54 15.02 -84.84
CA GLN A 274 48.26 16.30 -85.51
C GLN A 274 49.42 16.76 -86.40
N GLN A 275 50.63 16.24 -86.19
CA GLN A 275 51.73 16.41 -87.12
C GLN A 275 51.60 15.53 -88.38
N GLN A 276 50.59 14.65 -88.49
CA GLN A 276 50.50 13.65 -89.56
C GLN A 276 49.19 13.57 -90.37
N VAL A 277 48.20 14.48 -90.24
CA VAL A 277 46.96 14.40 -91.07
C VAL A 277 46.50 15.76 -91.66
N PRO A 278 46.17 15.85 -92.97
CA PRO A 278 45.67 17.09 -93.59
C PRO A 278 44.20 17.40 -93.26
N ALA A 279 43.87 18.70 -93.25
CA ALA A 279 42.60 19.28 -92.81
C ALA A 279 41.34 18.79 -93.54
N SER A 280 40.26 18.54 -92.79
CA SER A 280 38.94 18.10 -93.26
C SER A 280 37.90 19.23 -93.25
N HIS A 281 36.98 19.16 -94.22
CA HIS A 281 36.09 20.22 -94.72
C HIS A 281 34.81 20.41 -93.88
N HIS A 282 34.35 21.67 -93.77
CA HIS A 282 33.10 22.07 -93.10
C HIS A 282 31.89 21.77 -94.01
N CYS A 283 30.87 21.06 -93.51
CA CYS A 283 29.56 20.93 -94.17
C CYS A 283 28.43 21.06 -93.15
N LYS A 284 27.37 21.80 -93.51
CA LYS A 284 26.17 22.04 -92.68
C LYS A 284 25.15 20.93 -92.94
N GLU A 285 24.66 20.26 -91.90
CA GLU A 285 23.60 19.25 -92.01
C GLU A 285 22.21 19.91 -92.14
N GLU A 286 21.53 19.66 -93.27
CA GLU A 286 20.10 19.94 -93.42
C GLU A 286 19.26 18.79 -92.82
N ASP A 287 18.22 19.13 -92.06
CA ASP A 287 17.33 18.18 -91.37
C ASP A 287 16.29 17.56 -92.33
N ILE A 288 16.78 16.69 -93.21
CA ILE A 288 16.01 16.03 -94.29
C ILE A 288 14.94 15.06 -93.73
N PHE A 289 15.01 14.65 -92.45
CA PHE A 289 14.14 13.63 -91.86
C PHE A 289 13.13 14.17 -90.83
N GLY A 290 12.98 15.49 -90.70
CA GLY A 290 12.02 16.10 -89.78
C GLY A 290 12.28 15.79 -88.29
N LYS A 291 13.53 15.45 -87.93
CA LYS A 291 13.91 15.08 -86.56
C LYS A 291 13.68 16.24 -85.58
N SER A 292 13.84 17.49 -86.03
CA SER A 292 13.56 18.70 -85.25
C SER A 292 12.07 18.85 -84.90
N SER A 293 11.17 18.53 -85.84
CA SER A 293 9.71 18.58 -85.63
C SER A 293 9.26 17.48 -84.65
N ALA A 294 9.80 16.26 -84.79
CA ALA A 294 9.55 15.17 -83.87
C ALA A 294 10.02 15.49 -82.44
N ARG A 295 11.20 16.12 -82.29
CA ARG A 295 11.74 16.57 -81.00
C ARG A 295 10.87 17.66 -80.35
N ARG A 296 10.36 18.61 -81.15
CA ARG A 296 9.42 19.64 -80.66
C ARG A 296 8.09 19.04 -80.20
N LYS A 297 7.54 18.06 -80.93
CA LYS A 297 6.31 17.35 -80.54
C LYS A 297 6.50 16.57 -79.23
N ALA A 298 7.60 15.82 -79.12
CA ALA A 298 7.94 15.10 -77.89
C ALA A 298 8.12 16.02 -76.67
N SER A 299 8.75 17.20 -76.87
CA SER A 299 8.89 18.21 -75.81
C SER A 299 7.53 18.79 -75.39
N LYS A 300 6.62 19.02 -76.34
CA LYS A 300 5.27 19.55 -76.06
C LYS A 300 4.40 18.53 -75.32
N ASP A 301 4.49 17.26 -75.67
CA ASP A 301 3.77 16.18 -74.98
C ASP A 301 4.34 15.93 -73.58
N SER A 302 5.67 16.03 -73.39
CA SER A 302 6.29 16.01 -72.07
C SER A 302 5.78 17.16 -71.18
N LEU A 303 5.67 18.37 -71.74
CA LEU A 303 5.15 19.52 -71.01
C LEU A 303 3.68 19.34 -70.61
N ARG A 304 2.85 18.76 -71.50
CA ARG A 304 1.45 18.45 -71.19
C ARG A 304 1.31 17.44 -70.05
N ARG A 305 2.14 16.38 -70.04
CA ARG A 305 2.15 15.38 -68.94
C ARG A 305 2.53 16.02 -67.62
N LYS A 306 3.60 16.85 -67.60
CA LYS A 306 4.02 17.59 -66.41
C LYS A 306 2.93 18.55 -65.92
N ASN A 307 2.25 19.26 -66.82
CA ASN A 307 1.15 20.15 -66.44
C ASN A 307 -0.05 19.42 -65.86
N TYR A 308 -0.37 18.22 -66.38
CA TYR A 308 -1.42 17.38 -65.82
C TYR A 308 -1.05 16.88 -64.41
N GLU A 309 0.18 16.38 -64.24
CA GLU A 309 0.70 15.93 -62.94
C GLU A 309 0.70 17.05 -61.90
N ILE A 310 1.15 18.25 -62.27
CA ILE A 310 1.09 19.43 -61.40
C ILE A 310 -0.36 19.77 -61.02
N SER A 311 -1.31 19.69 -61.96
CA SER A 311 -2.73 19.94 -61.65
C SER A 311 -3.32 18.92 -60.69
N THR A 312 -2.92 17.65 -60.82
CA THR A 312 -3.37 16.57 -59.93
C THR A 312 -2.79 16.74 -58.53
N LEU A 313 -1.48 16.96 -58.43
CA LEU A 313 -0.80 17.20 -57.16
C LEU A 313 -1.36 18.43 -56.42
N LYS A 314 -1.73 19.50 -57.15
CA LYS A 314 -2.40 20.67 -56.54
C LYS A 314 -3.77 20.32 -55.95
N LYS A 315 -4.55 19.46 -56.59
CA LYS A 315 -5.86 19.01 -56.07
C LYS A 315 -5.69 18.13 -54.83
N GLU A 316 -4.72 17.22 -54.87
CA GLU A 316 -4.39 16.36 -53.73
C GLU A 316 -3.90 17.17 -52.52
N LEU A 317 -3.05 18.17 -52.76
CA LEU A 317 -2.56 19.07 -51.71
C LEU A 317 -3.72 19.85 -51.06
N CYS A 318 -4.61 20.45 -51.86
CA CYS A 318 -5.78 21.17 -51.36
C CYS A 318 -6.70 20.25 -50.52
N SER A 319 -6.92 19.01 -50.96
CA SER A 319 -7.68 18.01 -50.20
C SER A 319 -7.01 17.67 -48.86
N LYS A 320 -5.67 17.51 -48.86
CA LYS A 320 -4.92 17.25 -47.62
C LYS A 320 -4.91 18.44 -46.67
N GLU A 321 -4.78 19.67 -47.18
CA GLU A 321 -4.88 20.89 -46.37
C GLU A 321 -6.25 21.01 -45.71
N GLN A 322 -7.32 20.70 -46.43
CA GLN A 322 -8.68 20.71 -45.89
C GLN A 322 -8.88 19.63 -44.82
N SER A 323 -8.37 18.42 -45.04
CA SER A 323 -8.39 17.36 -44.03
C SER A 323 -7.58 17.74 -42.78
N LEU A 324 -6.46 18.45 -42.94
CA LEU A 324 -5.62 18.88 -41.83
C LEU A 324 -6.33 19.95 -41.00
N TYR A 325 -6.96 20.93 -41.66
CA TYR A 325 -7.80 21.93 -41.01
C TYR A 325 -8.97 21.31 -40.22
N ASP A 326 -9.63 20.29 -40.78
CA ASP A 326 -10.70 19.58 -40.08
C ASP A 326 -10.18 18.81 -38.86
N THR A 327 -9.01 18.19 -38.95
CA THR A 327 -8.39 17.49 -37.80
C THR A 327 -7.94 18.46 -36.71
N GLU A 328 -7.37 19.61 -37.09
CA GLU A 328 -6.95 20.66 -36.16
C GLU A 328 -8.15 21.24 -35.40
N ASN A 329 -9.27 21.49 -36.09
CA ASN A 329 -10.51 21.91 -35.44
C ASN A 329 -11.08 20.85 -34.48
N ARG A 330 -11.01 19.56 -34.83
CA ARG A 330 -11.42 18.48 -33.91
C ARG A 330 -10.54 18.44 -32.66
N LEU A 331 -9.22 18.56 -32.82
CA LEU A 331 -8.29 18.61 -31.69
C LEU A 331 -8.56 19.82 -30.80
N TYR A 332 -8.76 21.00 -31.38
CA TYR A 332 -9.12 22.21 -30.65
C TYR A 332 -10.43 22.06 -29.85
N MET A 333 -11.44 21.39 -30.42
CA MET A 333 -12.69 21.10 -29.68
C MET A 333 -12.45 20.14 -28.51
N ILE A 334 -11.64 19.10 -28.70
CA ILE A 334 -11.31 18.12 -27.65
C ILE A 334 -10.49 18.77 -26.53
N GLU A 335 -9.49 19.59 -26.86
CA GLU A 335 -8.70 20.33 -25.88
C GLU A 335 -9.57 21.26 -25.03
N ASN A 336 -10.54 21.94 -25.64
CA ASN A 336 -11.47 22.80 -24.91
C ASN A 336 -12.45 22.02 -24.03
N THR A 337 -12.96 20.87 -24.47
CA THR A 337 -13.84 20.03 -23.63
C THR A 337 -13.07 19.42 -22.47
N VAL A 338 -11.88 18.87 -22.70
CA VAL A 338 -11.02 18.30 -21.65
C VAL A 338 -10.53 19.39 -20.68
N GLY A 339 -10.24 20.59 -21.18
CA GLY A 339 -9.89 21.74 -20.36
C GLY A 339 -11.03 22.23 -19.46
N MET A 340 -12.27 22.16 -19.92
CA MET A 340 -13.48 22.47 -19.13
C MET A 340 -13.76 21.41 -18.06
N GLU A 341 -13.54 20.13 -18.37
CA GLU A 341 -13.69 19.03 -17.41
C GLU A 341 -12.67 19.13 -16.27
N ARG A 342 -11.39 19.42 -16.58
CA ARG A 342 -10.35 19.63 -15.56
C ARG A 342 -10.64 20.81 -14.64
N LYS A 343 -11.21 21.90 -15.17
CA LYS A 343 -11.61 23.06 -14.35
C LYS A 343 -12.76 22.72 -13.40
N ARG A 344 -13.76 21.95 -13.85
CA ARG A 344 -14.85 21.47 -12.96
C ARG A 344 -14.34 20.52 -11.89
N GLU A 345 -13.41 19.63 -12.22
CA GLU A 345 -12.80 18.72 -11.24
C GLU A 345 -11.99 19.49 -10.18
N GLN A 346 -11.31 20.57 -10.56
CA GLN A 346 -10.61 21.45 -9.61
C GLN A 346 -11.57 22.21 -8.69
N GLU A 347 -12.68 22.75 -9.21
CA GLU A 347 -13.69 23.45 -8.40
C GLU A 347 -14.40 22.52 -7.39
N ILE A 348 -14.52 21.23 -7.70
CA ILE A 348 -15.09 20.20 -6.79
C ILE A 348 -14.10 19.81 -5.68
N ILE A 349 -12.79 19.89 -5.93
CA ILE A 349 -11.76 19.58 -4.93
C ILE A 349 -11.53 20.75 -3.96
N GLU A 350 -11.83 21.98 -4.39
CA GLU A 350 -11.66 23.20 -3.58
C GLU A 350 -12.91 23.61 -2.76
N SER A 351 -14.04 22.92 -2.92
CA SER A 351 -15.29 23.10 -2.12
C SER A 351 -15.43 22.01 -1.06
#